data_AF-A0A921B0D8-F1
#
_entry.id   AF-A0A921B0D8-F1
#
_cell.length_a   1.000
_cell.length_b   1.000
_cell.length_c   1.000
_cell.angle_alpha   90.00
_cell.angle_beta   90.00
_cell.angle_gamma   90.00
#
_symmetry.space_group_name_H-M   'P 1'
#
loop_
_entity.id
_entity.type
_entity.pdbx_description
1 polymer ?
#
loop_
_entity_poly.entity_id
_entity_poly.type
_entity_poly.pdbx_seq_one_letter_code
_entity_poly.pdbx_strand_id
1 'polypeptide(L)'
;MGKIRMMFAAAILAVCTGTAYGQVLDVAPVGDAVMPDGRRVYAMPQTTVVVDITVARESVVTGPYARFAQKYFGVIAPLADKETYTLRSAAVSRYDPVVTRDLNPGPVPAPHTEIYADTGSAEEFPRVLPDRRSASGSSLENAARDAAQTIFDLRSRRTELITGDYAETVYGAGLATAVERIDRMENEYLELFFGKRSVTTYTVRYYVVPDAEGRTFVVCRFRDDRGLLPADDLSGEPVVLECRPQGVAVTAYPPQRKRTPRSDEAEYAVADMTDCRVMFDRTELGNAVLPVYQYGVRTILPVR
;
A
#
# COMPACT_ATOMS: atom_id res chain seq x y z
N MET A 1 -19.78 -65.12 -15.85
CA MET A 1 -18.79 -65.33 -16.93
C MET A 1 -18.39 -63.97 -17.48
N GLY A 2 -17.10 -63.71 -17.67
CA GLY A 2 -16.60 -62.54 -18.43
C GLY A 2 -15.81 -61.52 -17.62
N LYS A 3 -14.48 -61.68 -17.64
CA LYS A 3 -13.46 -60.81 -17.05
C LYS A 3 -13.15 -59.59 -17.94
N ILE A 4 -12.85 -58.46 -17.29
CA ILE A 4 -11.72 -57.51 -17.51
C ILE A 4 -11.49 -56.92 -18.92
N ARG A 5 -11.49 -55.57 -18.97
CA ARG A 5 -10.51 -54.65 -19.62
C ARG A 5 -10.92 -53.21 -19.25
N MET A 6 -10.30 -52.57 -18.25
CA MET A 6 -9.10 -51.73 -18.33
C MET A 6 -9.21 -50.59 -19.36
N MET A 7 -9.60 -49.39 -18.91
CA MET A 7 -9.14 -48.13 -19.49
C MET A 7 -9.05 -47.06 -18.41
N PHE A 8 -7.82 -46.52 -18.27
CA PHE A 8 -7.47 -45.36 -17.49
C PHE A 8 -8.21 -44.12 -18.01
N ALA A 9 -8.87 -43.37 -17.13
CA ALA A 9 -9.25 -41.99 -17.38
C ALA A 9 -8.74 -41.15 -16.21
N ALA A 10 -7.74 -40.33 -16.52
CA ALA A 10 -7.02 -39.49 -15.59
C ALA A 10 -7.95 -38.45 -14.95
N ALA A 11 -7.90 -38.38 -13.62
CA ALA A 11 -8.42 -37.28 -12.83
C ALA A 11 -7.54 -36.04 -13.06
N ILE A 12 -8.04 -35.07 -13.83
CA ILE A 12 -7.51 -33.71 -13.82
C ILE A 12 -8.42 -32.91 -12.89
N LEU A 13 -8.01 -32.81 -11.63
CA LEU A 13 -8.57 -31.92 -10.65
C LEU A 13 -8.24 -30.48 -11.11
N ALA A 14 -9.25 -29.79 -11.63
CA ALA A 14 -9.15 -28.41 -12.05
C ALA A 14 -8.79 -27.53 -10.84
N VAL A 15 -7.56 -27.06 -10.81
CA VAL A 15 -7.13 -25.97 -9.95
C VAL A 15 -7.83 -24.71 -10.45
N CYS A 16 -8.86 -24.26 -9.74
CA CYS A 16 -9.41 -22.93 -9.90
C CYS A 16 -8.39 -21.91 -9.36
N THR A 17 -7.38 -21.57 -10.16
CA THR A 17 -6.65 -20.31 -9.97
C THR A 17 -7.61 -19.18 -10.30
N GLY A 18 -8.10 -18.50 -9.27
CA GLY A 18 -8.83 -17.26 -9.41
C GLY A 18 -7.93 -16.20 -10.02
N THR A 19 -7.99 -16.05 -11.34
CA THR A 19 -7.44 -14.88 -12.00
C THR A 19 -8.37 -13.73 -11.69
N ALA A 20 -7.85 -12.74 -10.96
CA ALA A 20 -8.48 -11.44 -10.82
C ALA A 20 -8.82 -10.92 -12.22
N TYR A 21 -10.11 -10.67 -12.47
CA TYR A 21 -10.53 -9.92 -13.64
C TYR A 21 -10.03 -8.50 -13.47
N GLY A 22 -8.81 -8.23 -13.94
CA GLY A 22 -8.45 -6.88 -14.35
C GLY A 22 -9.42 -6.53 -15.46
N GLN A 23 -10.28 -5.54 -15.23
CA GLN A 23 -11.06 -4.94 -16.31
C GLN A 23 -10.06 -4.29 -17.25
N VAL A 24 -9.62 -5.03 -18.27
CA VAL A 24 -8.87 -4.46 -19.38
C VAL A 24 -9.89 -3.63 -20.15
N LEU A 25 -9.92 -2.34 -19.85
CA LEU A 25 -10.65 -1.35 -20.62
C LEU A 25 -9.93 -1.27 -21.96
N ASP A 26 -10.47 -1.95 -22.98
CA ASP A 26 -9.93 -1.91 -24.33
C ASP A 26 -10.27 -0.55 -24.95
N VAL A 27 -9.49 0.47 -24.59
CA VAL A 27 -9.63 1.83 -25.13
C VAL A 27 -8.74 1.95 -26.34
N ALA A 28 -9.32 1.69 -27.51
CA ALA A 28 -8.71 2.07 -28.77
C ALA A 28 -8.50 3.60 -28.80
N PRO A 29 -7.34 4.09 -29.26
CA PRO A 29 -7.16 5.52 -29.47
C PRO A 29 -8.17 5.97 -30.53
N VAL A 30 -9.05 6.90 -30.18
CA VAL A 30 -9.94 7.54 -31.17
C VAL A 30 -9.10 8.56 -31.94
N GLY A 31 -8.30 8.05 -32.87
CA GLY A 31 -7.66 8.79 -33.94
C GLY A 31 -8.32 8.41 -35.25
N ASP A 32 -8.96 9.37 -35.90
CA ASP A 32 -9.36 9.35 -37.30
C ASP A 32 -10.11 8.11 -37.82
N ALA A 33 -11.06 7.56 -37.05
CA ALA A 33 -12.00 6.58 -37.59
C ALA A 33 -12.94 7.28 -38.60
N VAL A 34 -12.56 7.25 -39.88
CA VAL A 34 -13.41 7.64 -41.01
C VAL A 34 -14.39 6.49 -41.25
N MET A 35 -15.69 6.74 -41.04
CA MET A 35 -16.72 5.77 -41.49
C MET A 35 -16.62 5.60 -43.02
N PRO A 36 -17.04 4.46 -43.58
CA PRO A 36 -17.06 4.22 -45.04
C PRO A 36 -17.72 5.34 -45.86
N ASP A 37 -18.60 6.12 -45.23
CA ASP A 37 -19.33 7.25 -45.81
C ASP A 37 -18.55 8.58 -45.81
N GLY A 38 -17.27 8.60 -45.43
CA GLY A 38 -16.43 9.82 -45.42
C GLY A 38 -16.71 10.80 -44.28
N ARG A 39 -17.56 10.42 -43.32
CA ARG A 39 -17.87 11.24 -42.13
C ARG A 39 -16.83 11.00 -41.04
N ARG A 40 -16.27 12.09 -40.49
CA ARG A 40 -15.41 12.08 -39.31
C ARG A 40 -16.27 12.02 -38.05
N VAL A 41 -16.08 11.00 -37.22
CA VAL A 41 -16.77 10.88 -35.94
C VAL A 41 -15.81 11.29 -34.83
N TYR A 42 -16.14 12.37 -34.12
CA TYR A 42 -15.42 12.77 -32.91
C TYR A 42 -16.07 12.08 -31.71
N ALA A 43 -15.31 11.26 -30.98
CA ALA A 43 -15.74 10.76 -29.69
C ALA A 43 -15.35 11.75 -28.60
N MET A 44 -16.28 12.00 -27.67
CA MET A 44 -16.02 12.92 -26.58
C MET A 44 -14.96 12.34 -25.64
N PRO A 45 -13.89 13.07 -25.31
CA PRO A 45 -12.89 12.59 -24.36
C PRO A 45 -13.50 12.49 -22.96
N GLN A 46 -13.31 11.35 -22.32
CA GLN A 46 -13.60 11.14 -20.90
C GLN A 46 -12.29 11.12 -20.11
N THR A 47 -12.27 11.82 -18.98
CA THR A 47 -11.11 11.84 -18.08
C THR A 47 -11.29 10.80 -16.99
N THR A 48 -10.30 9.95 -16.80
CA THR A 48 -10.21 9.08 -15.63
C THR A 48 -9.12 9.60 -14.71
N VAL A 49 -9.50 9.96 -13.49
CA VAL A 49 -8.57 10.36 -12.42
C VAL A 49 -8.06 9.09 -11.75
N VAL A 50 -6.75 9.03 -11.53
CA VAL A 50 -6.09 7.92 -10.87
C VAL A 50 -5.62 8.38 -9.50
N VAL A 51 -5.99 7.61 -8.48
CA VAL A 51 -5.66 7.89 -7.09
C VAL A 51 -4.83 6.73 -6.55
N ASP A 52 -3.56 7.00 -6.27
CA ASP A 52 -2.62 6.05 -5.69
C ASP A 52 -2.54 6.31 -4.18
N ILE A 53 -3.12 5.42 -3.38
CA ILE A 53 -3.17 5.54 -1.92
C ILE A 53 -2.07 4.68 -1.31
N THR A 54 -1.19 5.31 -0.52
CA THR A 54 -0.08 4.63 0.16
C THR A 54 -0.42 4.39 1.61
N VAL A 55 -0.30 3.13 2.04
CA VAL A 55 -0.67 2.65 3.37
C VAL A 55 0.52 1.95 4.01
N ALA A 56 0.75 2.25 5.28
CA ALA A 56 1.68 1.50 6.11
C ALA A 56 0.91 0.53 7.01
N ARG A 57 1.13 -0.75 6.81
CA ARG A 57 0.68 -1.84 7.68
C ARG A 57 1.77 -2.12 8.70
N GLU A 58 1.50 -1.80 9.94
CA GLU A 58 2.31 -2.20 11.07
C GLU A 58 1.79 -3.54 11.61
N SER A 59 2.64 -4.56 11.61
CA SER A 59 2.36 -5.86 12.23
C SER A 59 3.27 -6.05 13.42
N VAL A 60 2.66 -6.31 14.58
CA VAL A 60 3.33 -6.63 15.83
C VAL A 60 3.02 -8.08 16.16
N VAL A 61 4.05 -8.93 16.11
CA VAL A 61 3.98 -10.35 16.47
C VAL A 61 4.44 -10.51 17.90
N THR A 62 3.64 -11.14 18.75
CA THR A 62 3.96 -11.33 20.17
C THR A 62 5.11 -12.32 20.38
N GLY A 63 6.01 -11.98 21.28
CA GLY A 63 7.11 -12.87 21.67
C GLY A 63 6.63 -13.99 22.61
N PRO A 64 7.24 -15.20 22.55
CA PRO A 64 6.85 -16.33 23.41
C PRO A 64 6.95 -16.03 24.92
N TYR A 65 7.83 -15.10 25.31
CA TYR A 65 8.07 -14.70 26.71
C TYR A 65 7.43 -13.35 27.07
N ALA A 66 6.52 -12.80 26.25
CA ALA A 66 5.91 -11.49 26.46
C ALA A 66 5.23 -11.31 27.83
N ARG A 67 4.62 -12.39 28.36
CA ARG A 67 3.99 -12.38 29.70
C ARG A 67 4.97 -12.09 30.83
N PHE A 68 6.26 -12.36 30.64
CA PHE A 68 7.30 -12.17 31.64
C PHE A 68 8.07 -10.85 31.47
N ALA A 69 7.83 -10.10 30.40
CA ALA A 69 8.53 -8.85 30.12
C ALA A 69 8.40 -7.82 31.26
N GLN A 70 7.21 -7.70 31.86
CA GLN A 70 6.99 -6.79 32.98
C GLN A 70 7.78 -7.21 34.23
N LYS A 71 7.94 -8.51 34.47
CA LYS A 71 8.67 -9.05 35.63
C LYS A 71 10.17 -8.78 35.55
N TYR A 72 10.76 -8.91 34.37
CA TYR A 72 12.21 -8.79 34.19
C TYR A 72 12.66 -7.41 33.74
N PHE A 73 11.89 -6.72 32.91
CA PHE A 73 12.27 -5.44 32.29
C PHE A 73 11.40 -4.26 32.76
N GLY A 74 10.32 -4.50 33.52
CA GLY A 74 9.42 -3.44 33.98
C GLY A 74 8.54 -2.82 32.88
N VAL A 75 8.59 -3.37 31.66
CA VAL A 75 7.84 -2.87 30.49
C VAL A 75 6.80 -3.89 30.07
N ILE A 76 5.62 -3.41 29.68
CA ILE A 76 4.52 -4.26 29.20
C ILE A 76 4.75 -4.55 27.72
N ALA A 77 4.85 -5.84 27.39
CA ALA A 77 4.94 -6.32 26.01
C ALA A 77 3.54 -6.61 25.42
N PRO A 78 3.39 -6.55 24.09
CA PRO A 78 2.14 -6.94 23.42
C PRO A 78 1.84 -8.42 23.68
N LEU A 79 0.63 -8.72 24.16
CA LEU A 79 0.19 -10.08 24.53
C LEU A 79 -0.57 -10.81 23.41
N ALA A 80 -0.87 -10.11 22.33
CA ALA A 80 -1.57 -10.63 21.17
C ALA A 80 -1.01 -9.97 19.91
N ASP A 81 -1.07 -10.73 18.82
CA ASP A 81 -0.70 -10.19 17.51
C ASP A 81 -1.68 -9.09 17.13
N LYS A 82 -1.11 -7.97 16.67
CA LYS A 82 -1.91 -6.82 16.25
C LYS A 82 -1.39 -6.30 14.94
N GLU A 83 -2.31 -6.15 13.99
CA GLU A 83 -2.08 -5.35 12.80
C GLU A 83 -2.74 -3.99 12.98
N THR A 84 -2.03 -2.94 12.60
CA THR A 84 -2.56 -1.59 12.57
C THR A 84 -2.18 -0.96 11.23
N TYR A 85 -3.17 -0.40 10.55
CA TYR A 85 -3.01 0.26 9.29
C TYR A 85 -3.00 1.77 9.50
N THR A 86 -2.17 2.48 8.75
CA THR A 86 -2.11 3.95 8.76
C THR A 86 -2.00 4.47 7.34
N LEU A 87 -2.83 5.46 6.99
CA LEU A 87 -2.74 6.16 5.71
C LEU A 87 -1.52 7.10 5.75
N ARG A 88 -0.63 7.01 4.75
CA ARG A 88 0.58 7.84 4.67
C ARG A 88 0.39 9.03 3.76
N SER A 89 -0.01 8.77 2.52
CA SER A 89 -0.18 9.80 1.49
C SER A 89 -1.05 9.28 0.35
N ALA A 90 -1.56 10.20 -0.46
CA ALA A 90 -2.23 9.89 -1.71
C ALA A 90 -1.61 10.70 -2.85
N ALA A 91 -1.35 10.07 -3.99
CA ALA A 91 -0.95 10.74 -5.21
C ALA A 91 -2.11 10.74 -6.21
N VAL A 92 -2.36 11.89 -6.82
CA VAL A 92 -3.46 12.08 -7.78
C VAL A 92 -2.86 12.36 -9.14
N SER A 93 -3.31 11.63 -10.15
CA SER A 93 -2.83 11.75 -11.53
C SER A 93 -3.98 11.53 -12.51
N ARG A 94 -3.73 11.72 -13.80
CA ARG A 94 -4.73 11.51 -14.85
C ARG A 94 -4.31 10.33 -15.71
N TYR A 95 -5.21 9.39 -15.93
CA TYR A 95 -4.98 8.34 -16.90
C TYR A 95 -5.07 8.91 -18.33
N ASP A 96 -4.04 8.68 -19.13
CA ASP A 96 -4.03 8.94 -20.57
C ASP A 96 -3.77 7.63 -21.32
N PRO A 97 -4.70 7.15 -22.16
CA PRO A 97 -4.50 5.93 -22.96
C PRO A 97 -3.41 6.10 -24.03
N VAL A 98 -3.10 7.33 -24.43
CA VAL A 98 -2.00 7.62 -25.36
C VAL A 98 -0.80 8.05 -24.52
N VAL A 99 0.17 7.15 -24.36
CA VAL A 99 1.41 7.33 -23.55
C VAL A 99 2.30 8.44 -24.14
N THR A 100 1.85 9.70 -24.06
CA THR A 100 2.51 10.84 -24.70
C THR A 100 2.56 12.08 -23.81
N ARG A 101 2.16 12.00 -22.52
CA ARG A 101 2.28 13.12 -21.58
C ARG A 101 2.66 12.70 -20.17
N ASP A 102 3.42 13.56 -19.51
CA ASP A 102 3.98 13.46 -18.15
C ASP A 102 2.94 13.34 -17.02
N LEU A 103 1.64 13.35 -17.35
CA LEU A 103 0.52 13.34 -16.39
C LEU A 103 -0.03 11.94 -16.08
N ASN A 104 0.44 10.91 -16.79
CA ASN A 104 0.07 9.53 -16.52
C ASN A 104 0.65 9.07 -15.18
N PRO A 105 -0.09 8.33 -14.35
CA PRO A 105 0.50 7.70 -13.17
C PRO A 105 1.72 6.87 -13.58
N GLY A 106 2.85 7.09 -12.89
CA GLY A 106 4.03 6.24 -13.02
C GLY A 106 3.75 4.79 -12.60
N PRO A 107 4.77 3.90 -12.64
CA PRO A 107 4.62 2.56 -12.08
C PRO A 107 4.26 2.66 -10.58
N VAL A 108 3.30 1.83 -10.13
CA VAL A 108 2.99 1.73 -8.69
C VAL A 108 4.27 1.25 -7.97
N PRO A 109 4.73 1.94 -6.93
CA PRO A 109 5.89 1.51 -6.16
C PRO A 109 5.71 0.07 -5.66
N ALA A 110 6.74 -0.75 -5.78
CA ALA A 110 6.71 -2.10 -5.24
C ALA A 110 6.51 -2.03 -3.72
N PRO A 111 5.68 -2.90 -3.13
CA PRO A 111 5.53 -2.95 -1.68
C PRO A 111 6.88 -3.28 -1.06
N HIS A 112 7.28 -2.52 -0.05
CA HIS A 112 8.49 -2.78 0.72
C HIS A 112 8.12 -3.00 2.18
N THR A 113 8.86 -3.90 2.83
CA THR A 113 8.67 -4.19 4.26
C THR A 113 9.95 -3.84 4.99
N GLU A 114 9.85 -2.88 5.90
CA GLU A 114 10.88 -2.58 6.87
C GLU A 114 10.64 -3.45 8.11
N ILE A 115 11.60 -4.30 8.42
CA ILE A 115 11.56 -5.18 9.58
C ILE A 115 12.35 -4.49 10.69
N TYR A 116 11.68 -4.15 11.79
CA TYR A 116 12.29 -3.63 13.00
C TYR A 116 12.57 -4.81 13.95
N ALA A 117 13.32 -5.78 13.44
CA ALA A 117 13.80 -6.97 14.13
C ALA A 117 15.20 -7.31 13.59
N ASP A 118 16.13 -7.62 14.48
CA ASP A 118 17.54 -7.82 14.16
C ASP A 118 17.77 -9.18 13.47
N THR A 119 16.84 -10.12 13.65
CA THR A 119 16.86 -11.42 12.96
C THR A 119 16.51 -11.36 11.47
N GLY A 120 16.08 -10.21 10.93
CA GLY A 120 15.74 -10.05 9.50
C GLY A 120 14.51 -10.84 9.01
N SER A 121 13.84 -11.57 9.91
CA SER A 121 12.57 -12.29 9.66
C SER A 121 11.44 -11.62 10.42
N ALA A 122 10.30 -11.39 9.77
CA ALA A 122 9.14 -10.73 10.38
C ALA A 122 8.40 -11.62 11.40
N GLU A 123 8.46 -12.95 11.25
CA GLU A 123 7.62 -13.89 12.02
C GLU A 123 8.40 -14.95 12.81
N GLU A 124 9.60 -15.35 12.37
CA GLU A 124 10.32 -16.46 13.02
C GLU A 124 11.21 -15.96 14.15
N PHE A 125 10.90 -16.33 15.40
CA PHE A 125 11.73 -16.01 16.56
C PHE A 125 12.99 -16.88 16.63
N PRO A 126 14.10 -16.36 17.21
CA PRO A 126 15.25 -17.17 17.58
C PRO A 126 14.82 -18.40 18.39
N ARG A 127 15.19 -19.59 17.93
CA ARG A 127 14.90 -20.82 18.67
C ARG A 127 15.85 -20.95 19.85
N VAL A 128 15.47 -20.38 20.98
CA VAL A 128 16.02 -20.84 22.27
C VAL A 128 15.30 -22.14 22.58
N LEU A 129 15.93 -23.28 22.31
CA LEU A 129 15.38 -24.60 22.63
C LEU A 129 14.95 -24.62 24.10
N PRO A 130 13.64 -24.72 24.42
CA PRO A 130 13.23 -25.06 25.77
C PRO A 130 13.66 -26.50 26.02
N ASP A 131 14.16 -26.81 27.22
CA ASP A 131 14.44 -28.20 27.58
C ASP A 131 13.14 -29.03 27.47
N ARG A 132 13.07 -29.86 26.42
CA ARG A 132 11.88 -30.61 25.98
C ARG A 132 11.32 -31.57 27.03
N ARG A 133 11.98 -31.72 28.18
CA ARG A 133 11.52 -32.56 29.29
C ARG A 133 10.50 -31.89 30.22
N SER A 134 10.22 -30.61 30.04
CA SER A 134 9.42 -29.85 30.99
C SER A 134 8.20 -29.23 30.30
N ALA A 135 7.13 -30.01 30.19
CA ALA A 135 5.83 -29.60 29.63
C ALA A 135 4.88 -29.01 30.69
N SER A 136 5.42 -28.27 31.65
CA SER A 136 4.69 -27.63 32.75
C SER A 136 5.17 -26.19 32.86
N GLY A 137 4.29 -25.19 33.03
CA GLY A 137 4.62 -23.75 32.97
C GLY A 137 5.85 -23.25 33.76
N SER A 138 6.38 -24.05 34.69
CA SER A 138 7.70 -23.88 35.28
C SER A 138 8.85 -23.85 34.25
N SER A 139 8.71 -24.54 33.12
CA SER A 139 9.73 -24.60 32.06
C SER A 139 9.82 -23.33 31.24
N LEU A 140 8.69 -22.75 30.85
CA LEU A 140 8.63 -21.49 30.11
C LEU A 140 9.10 -20.33 30.99
N GLU A 141 8.71 -20.33 32.26
CA GLU A 141 9.22 -19.33 33.20
C GLU A 141 10.73 -19.50 33.46
N ASN A 142 11.23 -20.73 33.57
CA ASN A 142 12.67 -20.97 33.70
C ASN A 142 13.42 -20.57 32.41
N ALA A 143 12.92 -20.92 31.23
CA ALA A 143 13.51 -20.52 29.95
C ALA A 143 13.48 -18.99 29.75
N ALA A 144 12.41 -18.32 30.17
CA ALA A 144 12.34 -16.87 30.19
C ALA A 144 13.31 -16.28 31.23
N ARG A 145 13.47 -16.90 32.40
CA ARG A 145 14.48 -16.47 33.39
C ARG A 145 15.88 -16.56 32.80
N ASP A 146 16.22 -17.68 32.17
CA ASP A 146 17.52 -17.92 31.58
C ASP A 146 17.79 -16.94 30.43
N ALA A 147 16.79 -16.69 29.56
CA ALA A 147 16.87 -15.69 28.51
C ALA A 147 17.00 -14.24 29.05
N ALA A 148 16.37 -13.92 30.17
CA ALA A 148 16.55 -12.63 30.81
C ALA A 148 17.95 -12.49 31.42
N GLN A 149 18.47 -13.56 32.03
CA GLN A 149 19.83 -13.60 32.56
C GLN A 149 20.87 -13.40 31.45
N THR A 150 20.71 -14.06 30.30
CA THR A 150 21.63 -13.85 29.16
C THR A 150 21.61 -12.40 28.67
N ILE A 151 20.46 -11.73 28.66
CA ILE A 151 20.36 -10.29 28.33
C ILE A 151 21.15 -9.45 29.34
N PHE A 152 20.99 -9.70 30.65
CA PHE A 152 21.73 -8.96 31.67
C PHE A 152 23.24 -9.21 31.61
N ASP A 153 23.66 -10.45 31.31
CA ASP A 153 25.06 -10.80 31.11
C ASP A 153 25.64 -10.09 29.88
N LEU A 154 24.89 -10.02 28.77
CA LEU A 154 25.28 -9.28 27.56
C LEU A 154 25.44 -7.78 27.84
N ARG A 155 24.51 -7.16 28.58
CA ARG A 155 24.60 -5.75 28.99
C ARG A 155 25.81 -5.46 29.88
N SER A 156 26.08 -6.36 30.81
CA SER A 156 27.23 -6.24 31.71
C SER A 156 28.53 -6.32 30.91
N ARG A 157 28.67 -7.32 30.03
CA ARG A 157 29.83 -7.47 29.12
C ARG A 157 30.01 -6.27 28.20
N ARG A 158 28.92 -5.73 27.64
CA ARG A 158 28.97 -4.51 26.82
C ARG A 158 29.50 -3.34 27.64
N THR A 159 29.02 -3.16 28.87
CA THR A 159 29.47 -2.09 29.75
C THR A 159 30.94 -2.25 30.08
N GLU A 160 31.38 -3.44 30.46
CA GLU A 160 32.78 -3.76 30.77
C GLU A 160 33.73 -3.52 29.58
N LEU A 161 33.30 -3.86 28.36
CA LEU A 161 34.05 -3.61 27.14
C LEU A 161 34.16 -2.11 26.80
N ILE A 162 33.10 -1.34 27.09
CA ILE A 162 33.09 0.11 26.87
C ILE A 162 33.91 0.85 27.94
N THR A 163 33.84 0.42 29.20
CA THR A 163 34.59 1.03 30.31
C THR A 163 36.06 0.66 30.31
N GLY A 164 36.44 -0.43 29.63
CA GLY A 164 37.84 -0.86 29.48
C GLY A 164 38.38 -1.64 30.68
N ASP A 165 37.50 -2.16 31.55
CA ASP A 165 37.90 -2.97 32.71
C ASP A 165 38.46 -4.35 32.29
N TYR A 166 38.19 -4.80 31.05
CA TYR A 166 38.87 -5.95 30.45
C TYR A 166 40.22 -5.52 29.84
N ALA A 167 41.26 -5.77 30.64
CA ALA A 167 42.67 -5.89 30.30
C ALA A 167 43.05 -5.67 28.81
N GLU A 168 43.56 -4.48 28.52
CA GLU A 168 44.72 -4.20 27.64
C GLU A 168 44.71 -4.70 26.17
N THR A 169 43.67 -5.36 25.66
CA THR A 169 43.79 -6.17 24.42
C THR A 169 42.74 -5.97 23.33
N VAL A 170 41.64 -5.22 23.56
CA VAL A 170 40.60 -5.01 22.54
C VAL A 170 40.51 -3.52 22.17
N TYR A 171 41.47 -3.05 21.37
CA TYR A 171 41.47 -1.69 20.82
C TYR A 171 41.24 -1.68 19.31
N GLY A 172 40.58 -0.63 18.80
CA GLY A 172 40.38 -0.42 17.36
C GLY A 172 39.14 -1.08 16.77
N ALA A 173 39.18 -1.41 15.46
CA ALA A 173 38.02 -1.88 14.69
C ALA A 173 37.35 -3.15 15.26
N GLY A 174 38.09 -4.01 15.97
CA GLY A 174 37.54 -5.22 16.59
C GLY A 174 36.59 -4.97 17.76
N LEU A 175 36.77 -3.86 18.50
CA LEU A 175 35.88 -3.49 19.60
C LEU A 175 34.48 -3.13 19.08
N ALA A 176 34.43 -2.32 18.01
CA ALA A 176 33.16 -1.93 17.39
C ALA A 176 32.37 -3.15 16.91
N THR A 177 33.04 -4.09 16.23
CA THR A 177 32.41 -5.35 15.77
C THR A 177 31.96 -6.23 16.94
N ALA A 178 32.73 -6.27 18.04
CA ALA A 178 32.35 -7.03 19.23
C ALA A 178 31.10 -6.43 19.91
N VAL A 179 31.04 -5.11 20.07
CA VAL A 179 29.88 -4.39 20.60
C VAL A 179 28.66 -4.61 19.70
N GLU A 180 28.81 -4.46 18.38
CA GLU A 180 27.73 -4.73 17.42
C GLU A 180 27.22 -6.17 17.51
N ARG A 181 28.11 -7.15 17.69
CA ARG A 181 27.71 -8.56 17.86
C ARG A 181 26.96 -8.77 19.17
N ILE A 182 27.36 -8.12 20.25
CA ILE A 182 26.67 -8.17 21.55
C ILE A 182 25.29 -7.53 21.43
N ASP A 183 25.20 -6.34 20.83
CA ASP A 183 23.91 -5.66 20.62
C ASP A 183 22.97 -6.52 19.78
N ARG A 184 23.47 -7.16 18.71
CA ARG A 184 22.67 -8.09 17.90
C ARG A 184 22.15 -9.27 18.71
N MET A 185 23.02 -9.90 19.49
CA MET A 185 22.61 -11.02 20.36
C MET A 185 21.62 -10.57 21.44
N GLU A 186 21.82 -9.39 22.03
CA GLU A 186 20.89 -8.82 23.01
C GLU A 186 19.50 -8.64 22.39
N ASN A 187 19.44 -8.04 21.19
CA ASN A 187 18.19 -7.84 20.46
C ASN A 187 17.49 -9.15 20.12
N GLU A 188 18.22 -10.18 19.67
CA GLU A 188 17.66 -11.53 19.42
C GLU A 188 16.94 -12.09 20.67
N TYR A 189 17.52 -11.93 21.86
CA TYR A 189 16.86 -12.36 23.11
C TYR A 189 15.71 -11.43 23.52
N LEU A 190 15.85 -10.11 23.31
CA LEU A 190 14.79 -9.13 23.61
C LEU A 190 13.54 -9.35 22.76
N GLU A 191 13.69 -9.75 21.49
CA GLU A 191 12.58 -10.13 20.61
C GLU A 191 11.69 -11.22 21.21
N LEU A 192 12.27 -12.14 22.00
CA LEU A 192 11.48 -13.19 22.67
C LEU A 192 10.51 -12.61 23.71
N PHE A 193 10.83 -11.46 24.29
CA PHE A 193 9.99 -10.77 25.27
C PHE A 193 9.09 -9.73 24.63
N PHE A 194 9.63 -8.86 23.78
CA PHE A 194 8.88 -7.72 23.24
C PHE A 194 8.15 -8.06 21.93
N GLY A 195 8.47 -9.20 21.33
CA GLY A 195 7.96 -9.56 20.03
C GLY A 195 8.75 -8.91 18.90
N LYS A 196 8.17 -8.96 17.71
CA LYS A 196 8.72 -8.35 16.50
C LYS A 196 7.77 -7.32 15.94
N ARG A 197 8.33 -6.26 15.39
CA ARG A 197 7.58 -5.21 14.70
C ARG A 197 8.03 -5.15 13.25
N SER A 198 7.10 -5.21 12.33
CA SER A 198 7.36 -4.99 10.90
C SER A 198 6.40 -3.95 10.35
N VAL A 199 6.88 -3.13 9.43
CA VAL A 199 6.08 -2.12 8.74
C VAL A 199 6.16 -2.41 7.25
N THR A 200 5.05 -2.89 6.67
CA THR A 200 4.90 -3.06 5.23
C THR A 200 4.23 -1.82 4.65
N THR A 201 4.91 -1.10 3.77
CA THR A 201 4.33 0.02 3.02
C THR A 201 3.96 -0.46 1.62
N TYR A 202 2.71 -0.27 1.22
CA TYR A 202 2.21 -0.62 -0.10
C TYR A 202 1.28 0.47 -0.65
N THR A 203 1.19 0.54 -1.97
CA THR A 203 0.34 1.52 -2.67
C THR A 203 -0.72 0.78 -3.49
N VAL A 204 -1.97 1.22 -3.38
CA VAL A 204 -3.10 0.70 -4.16
C VAL A 204 -3.62 1.79 -5.08
N ARG A 205 -3.81 1.43 -6.36
CA ARG A 205 -4.29 2.32 -7.42
C ARG A 205 -5.78 2.18 -7.62
N TYR A 206 -6.49 3.31 -7.56
CA TYR A 206 -7.91 3.41 -7.84
C TYR A 206 -8.16 4.30 -9.06
N TYR A 207 -9.21 3.97 -9.81
CA TYR A 207 -9.64 4.72 -10.99
C TYR A 207 -11.00 5.33 -10.71
N VAL A 208 -11.10 6.65 -10.83
CA VAL A 208 -12.33 7.41 -10.62
C VAL A 208 -12.65 8.17 -11.89
N VAL A 209 -13.85 7.97 -12.42
CA VAL A 209 -14.36 8.77 -13.54
C VAL A 209 -15.26 9.86 -12.94
N PRO A 210 -14.85 11.14 -12.99
CA PRO A 210 -15.69 12.21 -12.46
C PRO A 210 -16.97 12.36 -13.29
N ASP A 211 -18.10 12.53 -12.61
CA ASP A 211 -19.36 12.93 -13.21
C ASP A 211 -19.37 14.43 -13.54
N ALA A 212 -20.27 14.89 -14.42
CA ALA A 212 -20.35 16.32 -14.78
C ALA A 212 -20.80 17.22 -13.61
N GLU A 213 -21.68 16.70 -12.74
CA GLU A 213 -22.26 17.44 -11.61
C GLU A 213 -21.61 17.08 -10.28
N GLY A 214 -21.22 15.82 -10.12
CA GLY A 214 -20.56 15.32 -8.92
C GLY A 214 -19.27 16.09 -8.64
N ARG A 215 -19.01 16.39 -7.37
CA ARG A 215 -17.77 17.06 -6.93
C ARG A 215 -16.97 16.21 -5.94
N THR A 216 -17.59 15.17 -5.40
CA THR A 216 -17.01 14.33 -4.36
C THR A 216 -17.28 12.88 -4.71
N PHE A 217 -16.23 12.08 -4.74
CA PHE A 217 -16.28 10.67 -5.12
C PHE A 217 -15.62 9.84 -4.02
N VAL A 218 -16.29 8.77 -3.57
CA VAL A 218 -15.67 7.83 -2.63
C VAL A 218 -14.72 6.93 -3.41
N VAL A 219 -13.42 7.02 -3.10
CA VAL A 219 -12.38 6.24 -3.79
C VAL A 219 -12.31 4.84 -3.19
N CYS A 220 -12.21 4.79 -1.86
CA CYS A 220 -12.20 3.58 -1.07
C CYS A 220 -12.65 3.94 0.36
N ARG A 221 -12.75 2.94 1.22
CA ARG A 221 -12.92 3.13 2.66
C ARG A 221 -11.68 2.66 3.41
N PHE A 222 -11.48 3.14 4.61
CA PHE A 222 -10.33 2.80 5.44
C PHE A 222 -10.76 2.44 6.85
N ARG A 223 -10.10 1.43 7.42
CA ARG A 223 -10.13 1.13 8.85
C ARG A 223 -8.72 0.90 9.35
N ASP A 224 -8.48 1.25 10.60
CA ASP A 224 -7.22 1.03 11.29
C ASP A 224 -6.90 -0.46 11.52
N ASP A 225 -7.90 -1.34 11.62
CA ASP A 225 -7.73 -2.78 11.85
C ASP A 225 -7.72 -3.65 10.58
N ARG A 226 -8.33 -3.19 9.48
CA ARG A 226 -8.42 -3.92 8.20
C ARG A 226 -7.71 -3.26 7.01
N GLY A 227 -7.32 -2.00 7.13
CA GLY A 227 -6.70 -1.23 6.06
C GLY A 227 -7.72 -0.73 5.03
N LEU A 228 -7.35 -0.82 3.74
CA LEU A 228 -8.18 -0.34 2.64
C LEU A 228 -9.32 -1.31 2.32
N LEU A 229 -10.52 -0.76 2.19
CA LEU A 229 -11.75 -1.47 1.88
C LEU A 229 -12.37 -0.92 0.59
N PRO A 230 -13.16 -1.74 -0.12
CA PRO A 230 -13.96 -1.26 -1.25
C PRO A 230 -14.88 -0.10 -0.87
N ALA A 231 -15.23 0.75 -1.84
CA ALA A 231 -16.10 1.91 -1.61
C ALA A 231 -17.48 1.53 -1.03
N ASP A 232 -17.98 0.34 -1.36
CA ASP A 232 -19.29 -0.19 -0.92
C ASP A 232 -19.30 -0.70 0.53
N ASP A 233 -18.13 -0.96 1.15
CA ASP A 233 -18.06 -1.51 2.51
C ASP A 233 -18.21 -0.41 3.56
N LEU A 234 -19.46 -0.17 4.00
CA LEU A 234 -19.81 0.85 4.98
C LEU A 234 -19.16 0.68 6.38
N SER A 235 -18.42 -0.41 6.63
CA SER A 235 -17.76 -0.64 7.92
C SER A 235 -16.51 0.22 8.16
N GLY A 236 -15.99 0.89 7.13
CA GLY A 236 -14.85 1.82 7.21
C GLY A 236 -15.20 3.27 6.91
N GLU A 237 -14.27 4.16 7.23
CA GLU A 237 -14.39 5.59 6.98
C GLU A 237 -14.03 5.94 5.53
N PRO A 238 -14.78 6.83 4.86
CA PRO A 238 -14.57 7.10 3.44
C PRO A 238 -13.32 7.95 3.19
N VAL A 239 -12.48 7.47 2.27
CA VAL A 239 -11.45 8.29 1.61
C VAL A 239 -12.09 8.87 0.35
N VAL A 240 -12.18 10.20 0.29
CA VAL A 240 -12.91 10.91 -0.76
C VAL A 240 -11.99 11.71 -1.65
N LEU A 241 -12.27 11.70 -2.95
CA LEU A 241 -11.70 12.60 -3.94
C LEU A 241 -12.66 13.79 -4.11
N GLU A 242 -12.23 14.98 -3.71
CA GLU A 242 -12.90 16.24 -4.00
C GLU A 242 -12.32 16.88 -5.27
N CYS A 243 -13.18 17.21 -6.22
CA CYS A 243 -12.83 17.88 -7.46
C CYS A 243 -13.45 19.28 -7.50
N ARG A 244 -12.62 20.32 -7.48
CA ARG A 244 -13.04 21.72 -7.54
C ARG A 244 -12.59 22.35 -8.87
N PRO A 245 -13.52 22.52 -9.84
CA PRO A 245 -13.19 23.15 -11.12
C PRO A 245 -12.84 24.63 -10.92
N GLN A 246 -11.88 25.14 -11.69
CA GLN A 246 -11.44 26.54 -11.60
C GLN A 246 -12.24 27.50 -12.49
N GLY A 247 -13.01 26.98 -13.46
CA GLY A 247 -13.80 27.79 -14.40
C GLY A 247 -12.97 28.47 -15.49
N VAL A 248 -11.71 28.05 -15.68
CA VAL A 248 -10.80 28.60 -16.67
C VAL A 248 -11.31 28.31 -18.09
N ALA A 249 -11.84 27.11 -18.33
CA ALA A 249 -12.36 26.71 -19.63
C ALA A 249 -13.56 27.56 -20.07
N VAL A 250 -14.49 27.85 -19.14
CA VAL A 250 -15.68 28.68 -19.40
C VAL A 250 -15.28 30.12 -19.75
N THR A 251 -14.25 30.64 -19.09
CA THR A 251 -13.76 32.01 -19.32
C THR A 251 -13.08 32.13 -20.67
N ALA A 252 -12.25 31.15 -21.03
CA ALA A 252 -11.53 31.14 -22.32
C ALA A 252 -12.45 30.84 -23.51
N TYR A 253 -13.46 29.99 -23.31
CA TYR A 253 -14.43 29.58 -24.33
C TYR A 253 -15.86 29.80 -23.81
N PRO A 254 -16.39 31.02 -23.93
CA PRO A 254 -17.75 31.34 -23.48
C PRO A 254 -18.77 30.41 -24.17
N PRO A 255 -19.81 29.97 -23.44
CA PRO A 255 -20.80 29.04 -23.97
C PRO A 255 -21.50 29.64 -25.20
N GLN A 256 -21.37 28.95 -26.33
CA GLN A 256 -22.03 29.32 -27.57
C GLN A 256 -23.49 28.86 -27.57
N ARG A 257 -24.34 29.53 -28.35
CA ARG A 257 -25.72 29.05 -28.58
C ARG A 257 -25.66 27.68 -29.25
N LYS A 258 -26.48 26.74 -28.75
CA LYS A 258 -26.64 25.41 -29.36
C LYS A 258 -27.03 25.57 -30.83
N ARG A 259 -26.14 25.14 -31.73
CA ARG A 259 -26.32 25.13 -33.18
C ARG A 259 -25.62 23.89 -33.73
N THR A 260 -26.12 23.36 -34.84
CA THR A 260 -25.40 22.33 -35.58
C THR A 260 -24.14 22.92 -36.22
N PRO A 261 -22.97 22.28 -36.05
CA PRO A 261 -21.75 22.70 -36.72
C PRO A 261 -21.93 22.67 -38.24
N ARG A 262 -21.29 23.61 -38.94
CA ARG A 262 -21.20 23.59 -40.41
C ARG A 262 -20.25 22.48 -40.89
N SER A 263 -20.21 22.25 -42.19
CA SER A 263 -19.32 21.23 -42.80
C SER A 263 -17.84 21.46 -42.53
N ASP A 264 -17.45 22.71 -42.22
CA ASP A 264 -16.10 23.16 -41.88
C ASP A 264 -15.90 23.39 -40.37
N GLU A 265 -16.84 22.93 -39.53
CA GLU A 265 -16.81 23.11 -38.07
C GLU A 265 -16.99 21.76 -37.35
N ALA A 266 -16.43 21.62 -36.15
CA ALA A 266 -16.65 20.46 -35.29
C ALA A 266 -16.86 20.89 -33.84
N GLU A 267 -17.54 20.02 -33.08
CA GLU A 267 -17.71 20.16 -31.64
C GLU A 267 -16.46 19.65 -30.93
N TYR A 268 -15.86 20.49 -30.09
CA TYR A 268 -14.69 20.20 -29.28
C TYR A 268 -15.03 20.30 -27.79
N ALA A 269 -14.48 19.39 -27.00
CA ALA A 269 -14.46 19.53 -25.55
C ALA A 269 -13.16 20.20 -25.10
N VAL A 270 -13.31 21.28 -24.35
CA VAL A 270 -12.20 21.95 -23.66
C VAL A 270 -12.29 21.57 -22.19
N ALA A 271 -11.27 20.86 -21.69
CA ALA A 271 -11.18 20.48 -20.28
C ALA A 271 -11.02 21.70 -19.39
N ASP A 272 -11.60 21.64 -18.19
CA ASP A 272 -11.35 22.63 -17.15
C ASP A 272 -10.26 22.16 -16.19
N MET A 273 -9.39 23.10 -15.79
CA MET A 273 -8.38 22.82 -14.78
C MET A 273 -9.07 22.67 -13.43
N THR A 274 -8.89 21.51 -12.80
CA THR A 274 -9.65 21.11 -11.62
C THR A 274 -8.69 20.75 -10.49
N ASP A 275 -8.83 21.40 -9.35
CA ASP A 275 -8.11 21.06 -8.12
C ASP A 275 -8.72 19.78 -7.53
N CYS A 276 -7.97 18.68 -7.62
CA CYS A 276 -8.37 17.36 -7.18
C CYS A 276 -7.64 17.02 -5.87
N ARG A 277 -8.38 16.88 -4.78
CA ARG A 277 -7.84 16.64 -3.43
C ARG A 277 -8.36 15.34 -2.86
N VAL A 278 -7.47 14.55 -2.26
CA VAL A 278 -7.85 13.33 -1.55
C VAL A 278 -7.92 13.64 -0.07
N MET A 279 -9.10 13.44 0.51
CA MET A 279 -9.40 13.75 1.90
C MET A 279 -9.71 12.48 2.69
N PHE A 280 -9.20 12.41 3.91
CA PHE A 280 -9.56 11.40 4.91
C PHE A 280 -9.71 12.09 6.27
N ASP A 281 -10.86 11.91 6.92
CA ASP A 281 -11.22 12.57 8.20
C ASP A 281 -10.78 14.05 8.28
N ARG A 282 -11.20 14.84 7.28
CA ARG A 282 -10.86 16.28 7.10
C ARG A 282 -9.38 16.61 6.88
N THR A 283 -8.51 15.61 6.85
CA THR A 283 -7.08 15.75 6.56
C THR A 283 -6.84 15.53 5.07
N GLU A 284 -6.06 16.41 4.46
CA GLU A 284 -5.65 16.28 3.06
C GLU A 284 -4.48 15.29 2.96
N LEU A 285 -4.66 14.20 2.20
CA LEU A 285 -3.63 13.18 1.97
C LEU A 285 -2.76 13.50 0.74
N GLY A 286 -3.27 14.34 -0.16
CA GLY A 286 -2.56 14.83 -1.33
C GLY A 286 -3.49 15.51 -2.33
N ASN A 287 -2.90 16.27 -3.24
CA ASN A 287 -3.61 17.07 -4.22
C ASN A 287 -2.89 17.14 -5.57
N ALA A 288 -3.65 17.37 -6.63
CA ALA A 288 -3.13 17.68 -7.96
C ALA A 288 -4.12 18.53 -8.75
N VAL A 289 -3.61 19.42 -9.60
CA VAL A 289 -4.45 20.16 -10.55
C VAL A 289 -4.45 19.42 -11.88
N LEU A 290 -5.62 18.93 -12.30
CA LEU A 290 -5.76 18.09 -13.49
C LEU A 290 -6.74 18.70 -14.50
N PRO A 291 -6.49 18.58 -15.81
CA PRO A 291 -7.46 18.93 -16.84
C PRO A 291 -8.55 17.86 -16.91
N VAL A 292 -9.78 18.19 -16.52
CA VAL A 292 -10.95 17.31 -16.51
C VAL A 292 -12.00 17.78 -17.53
N TYR A 293 -12.27 16.95 -18.54
CA TYR A 293 -13.23 17.24 -19.61
C TYR A 293 -14.68 17.31 -19.14
N GLN A 294 -15.07 16.54 -18.12
CA GLN A 294 -16.43 16.48 -17.60
C GLN A 294 -16.89 17.79 -16.95
N TYR A 295 -15.96 18.59 -16.43
CA TYR A 295 -16.22 19.94 -15.90
C TYR A 295 -15.92 21.06 -16.90
N GLY A 296 -15.47 20.66 -18.09
CA GLY A 296 -15.13 21.55 -19.18
C GLY A 296 -16.36 22.14 -19.89
N VAL A 297 -16.07 22.82 -21.00
CA VAL A 297 -17.09 23.36 -21.89
C VAL A 297 -17.02 22.72 -23.26
N ARG A 298 -18.17 22.69 -23.92
CA ARG A 298 -18.31 22.29 -25.31
C ARG A 298 -18.33 23.53 -26.19
N THR A 299 -17.49 23.56 -27.20
CA THR A 299 -17.37 24.70 -28.12
C THR A 299 -17.29 24.22 -29.56
N ILE A 300 -17.75 25.03 -30.51
CA ILE A 300 -17.64 24.73 -31.93
C ILE A 300 -16.44 25.51 -32.48
N LEU A 301 -15.50 24.80 -33.09
CA LEU A 301 -14.31 25.38 -33.72
C LEU A 301 -14.20 24.94 -35.18
N PRO A 302 -13.60 25.77 -36.06
CA PRO A 302 -13.39 25.40 -37.45
C PRO A 302 -12.37 24.25 -37.57
N VAL A 303 -12.67 23.29 -38.44
CA VAL A 303 -11.80 22.18 -38.84
C VAL A 303 -11.04 22.64 -40.08
N ARG A 304 -9.75 22.95 -39.93
CA ARG A 304 -8.85 23.21 -41.06
C ARG A 304 -8.12 21.94 -41.48
#